data_AF-A0A2E9EVA5-F1
#
_entry.id   AF-A0A2E9EVA5-F1
#
_cell.length_a   1.000
_cell.length_b   1.000
_cell.length_c   1.000
_cell.angle_alpha   90.00
_cell.angle_beta   90.00
_cell.angle_gamma   90.00
#
_symmetry.space_group_name_H-M   'P 1'
#
loop_
_entity.id
_entity.type
_entity.pdbx_description
1 polymer ?
#
loop_
_entity_poly.entity_id
_entity_poly.type
_entity_poly.pdbx_seq_one_letter_code
_entity_poly.pdbx_strand_id
1 'polypeptide(L)'
;GMSLWAARRIVVSQQDFAFPRYTDGSGCNANSASAAINKWLKPRVPDGCVVHSFRHSLRDRLRRVECPSDIADAIGGWATAGVGQKYGSGYGLEVKARWMERIVVRAPWTGNHDA
;
A
#
# COMPACT_ATOMS: atom_id res chain seq x y z
N GLY A 1 5.66 8.94 9.78
CA GLY A 1 6.12 8.65 8.40
C GLY A 1 5.27 9.38 7.37
N MET A 2 5.77 9.53 6.14
CA MET A 2 5.12 10.29 5.06
C MET A 2 3.68 9.83 4.75
N SER A 3 3.42 8.51 4.79
CA SER A 3 2.07 7.97 4.55
C SER A 3 1.06 8.42 5.61
N LEU A 4 1.45 8.45 6.90
CA LEU A 4 0.58 8.95 7.98
C LEU A 4 0.31 10.45 7.84
N TRP A 5 1.34 11.22 7.46
CA TRP A 5 1.18 12.64 7.19
C TRP A 5 0.18 12.88 6.05
N ALA A 6 0.31 12.14 4.94
CA ALA A 6 -0.61 12.25 3.80
C ALA A 6 -2.05 11.85 4.19
N ALA A 7 -2.22 10.75 4.94
CA ALA A 7 -3.53 10.31 5.41
C ALA A 7 -4.21 11.38 6.29
N ARG A 8 -3.46 12.01 7.21
CA ARG A 8 -3.97 13.12 8.03
C ARG A 8 -4.42 14.30 7.17
N ARG A 9 -3.67 14.67 6.14
CA ARG A 9 -4.04 15.76 5.21
C ARG A 9 -5.34 15.45 4.47
N ILE A 10 -5.52 14.19 4.03
CA ILE A 10 -6.76 13.74 3.40
C ILE A 10 -7.95 13.91 4.36
N VAL A 11 -7.83 13.43 5.60
CA VAL A 11 -8.89 13.56 6.62
C VAL A 11 -9.22 15.04 6.91
N VAL A 12 -8.19 15.89 7.03
CA VAL A 12 -8.38 17.34 7.27
C VAL A 12 -9.05 18.04 6.09
N SER A 13 -8.85 17.56 4.86
CA SER A 13 -9.46 18.19 3.68
C SER A 13 -10.99 18.05 3.60
N GLN A 14 -11.60 17.18 4.44
CA GLN A 14 -13.05 16.98 4.58
C GLN A 14 -13.78 16.80 3.23
N GLN A 15 -13.11 16.17 2.26
CA GLN A 15 -13.70 15.80 0.98
C GLN A 15 -14.37 14.43 1.09
N ASP A 16 -15.45 14.22 0.33
CA ASP A 16 -16.14 12.91 0.28
C ASP A 16 -15.23 11.79 -0.25
N PHE A 17 -14.29 12.14 -1.13
CA PHE A 17 -13.31 11.21 -1.70
C PHE A 17 -11.89 11.68 -1.42
N ALA A 18 -11.00 10.75 -1.07
CA ALA A 18 -9.58 11.04 -0.85
C ALA A 18 -8.87 11.58 -2.10
N PHE A 19 -9.33 11.15 -3.29
CA PHE A 19 -8.76 11.53 -4.58
C PHE A 19 -9.88 11.88 -5.58
N PRO A 20 -10.54 13.04 -5.41
CA PRO A 20 -11.74 13.41 -6.18
C PRO A 20 -11.47 13.54 -7.69
N ARG A 21 -10.20 13.72 -8.09
CA ARG A 21 -9.79 13.73 -9.51
C ARG A 21 -9.95 12.37 -10.20
N TYR A 22 -9.90 11.28 -9.44
CA TYR A 22 -9.91 9.92 -9.98
C TYR A 22 -11.09 9.09 -9.51
N THR A 23 -11.80 9.54 -8.47
CA THR A 23 -12.94 8.81 -7.90
C THR A 23 -14.00 9.79 -7.47
N ASP A 24 -15.22 9.56 -7.93
CA ASP A 24 -16.41 10.30 -7.58
C ASP A 24 -17.60 9.34 -7.40
N GLY A 25 -18.81 9.88 -7.19
CA GLY A 25 -20.02 9.09 -7.01
C GLY A 25 -20.46 8.28 -8.22
N SER A 26 -19.90 8.55 -9.41
CA SER A 26 -20.21 7.82 -10.66
C SER A 26 -19.25 6.68 -10.94
N GLY A 27 -18.03 6.72 -10.38
CA GLY A 27 -17.07 5.64 -10.53
C GLY A 27 -15.63 6.00 -10.17
N CYS A 28 -14.72 5.09 -10.51
CA CYS A 28 -13.29 5.24 -10.27
C CYS A 28 -12.49 5.04 -11.57
N ASN A 29 -11.78 6.08 -12.00
CA ASN A 29 -10.88 6.04 -13.13
C ASN A 29 -9.49 5.52 -12.72
N ALA A 30 -9.44 4.22 -12.44
CA ALA A 30 -8.23 3.53 -11.98
C ALA A 30 -7.10 3.57 -13.03
N ASN A 31 -7.42 3.60 -14.33
CA ASN A 31 -6.45 3.67 -15.41
C ASN A 31 -5.71 5.01 -15.40
N SER A 32 -6.42 6.13 -15.30
CA SER A 32 -5.81 7.46 -15.22
C SER A 32 -5.00 7.65 -13.93
N ALA A 33 -5.48 7.11 -12.80
CA ALA A 33 -4.71 7.11 -11.55
C ALA A 33 -3.39 6.34 -11.71
N SER A 34 -3.44 5.13 -12.27
CA SER A 34 -2.26 4.29 -12.52
C SER A 34 -1.27 4.96 -13.48
N ALA A 35 -1.75 5.58 -14.55
CA ALA A 35 -0.92 6.30 -15.51
C ALA A 35 -0.22 7.51 -14.86
N ALA A 36 -0.94 8.29 -14.06
CA ALA A 36 -0.37 9.44 -13.35
C ALA A 36 0.72 9.01 -12.36
N ILE A 37 0.47 7.96 -11.58
CA ILE A 37 1.46 7.41 -10.63
C ILE A 37 2.67 6.87 -11.38
N ASN A 38 2.47 6.08 -12.45
CA ASN A 38 3.58 5.55 -13.26
C ASN A 38 4.42 6.66 -13.89
N LYS A 39 3.80 7.74 -14.38
CA LYS A 39 4.52 8.91 -14.91
C LYS A 39 5.40 9.57 -13.85
N TRP A 40 4.89 9.68 -12.62
CA TRP A 40 5.65 10.22 -11.49
C TRP A 40 6.77 9.27 -11.02
N LEU A 41 6.53 7.96 -11.07
CA LEU A 41 7.49 6.93 -10.67
C LEU A 41 8.63 6.77 -11.65
N LYS A 42 8.39 6.80 -12.97
CA LYS A 42 9.36 6.49 -14.02
C LYS A 42 10.76 7.11 -13.82
N PRO A 43 10.93 8.40 -13.44
CA PRO A 43 12.26 8.98 -13.19
C PRO A 43 12.90 8.61 -11.83
N ARG A 44 12.23 7.83 -10.98
CA ARG A 44 12.63 7.53 -9.58
C ARG A 44 12.87 6.05 -9.31
N VAL A 45 12.52 5.18 -10.25
CA VAL A 45 12.61 3.72 -10.10
C VAL A 45 13.32 3.13 -11.32
N PRO A 46 13.96 1.95 -11.19
CA PRO A 46 14.54 1.26 -12.32
C PRO A 46 13.51 0.97 -13.42
N ASP A 47 14.00 0.84 -14.66
CA ASP A 47 13.15 0.53 -15.81
C ASP A 47 12.30 -0.73 -15.58
N GLY A 48 11.04 -0.67 -16.02
CA GLY A 48 10.06 -1.75 -15.83
C GLY A 48 9.35 -1.76 -14.47
N CYS A 49 9.74 -0.92 -13.50
CA CYS A 49 8.98 -0.77 -12.25
C CYS A 49 7.72 0.09 -12.48
N VAL A 50 6.56 -0.49 -12.17
CA VAL A 50 5.25 0.18 -12.24
C VAL A 50 4.59 0.19 -10.86
N VAL A 51 3.49 0.92 -10.72
CA VAL A 51 2.70 0.98 -9.48
C VAL A 51 2.33 -0.42 -8.96
N HIS A 52 2.08 -1.38 -9.86
CA HIS A 52 1.80 -2.77 -9.50
C HIS A 52 2.99 -3.49 -8.84
N SER A 53 4.23 -3.12 -9.19
CA SER A 53 5.45 -3.67 -8.61
C SER A 53 5.55 -3.39 -7.10
N PHE A 54 4.95 -2.31 -6.61
CA PHE A 54 4.85 -2.06 -5.17
C PHE A 54 3.99 -3.09 -4.45
N ARG A 55 2.87 -3.49 -5.07
CA ARG A 55 1.96 -4.52 -4.53
C ARG A 55 2.64 -5.88 -4.46
N HIS A 56 3.43 -6.25 -5.47
CA HIS A 56 4.28 -7.45 -5.42
C HIS A 56 5.36 -7.35 -4.34
N SER A 57 6.07 -6.22 -4.28
CA SER A 57 7.11 -5.99 -3.27
C SER A 57 6.58 -6.12 -1.84
N LEU A 58 5.36 -5.64 -1.58
CA LEU A 58 4.69 -5.83 -0.29
C LEU A 58 4.49 -7.32 0.03
N ARG A 59 3.95 -8.08 -0.93
CA ARG A 59 3.71 -9.52 -0.77
C ARG A 59 5.01 -10.28 -0.51
N ASP A 60 6.05 -9.99 -1.28
CA ASP A 60 7.33 -10.67 -1.18
C ASP A 60 8.05 -10.37 0.14
N ARG A 61 7.94 -9.13 0.64
CA ARG A 61 8.48 -8.77 1.96
C ARG A 61 7.74 -9.48 3.09
N LEU A 62 6.41 -9.57 3.02
CA LEU A 62 5.61 -10.32 3.99
C LEU A 62 5.97 -11.80 3.97
N ARG A 63 6.14 -12.39 2.78
CA ARG A 63 6.61 -13.76 2.62
C ARG A 63 8.00 -13.97 3.23
N ARG A 64 8.93 -13.03 3.04
CA ARG A 64 10.30 -13.12 3.57
C ARG A 64 10.33 -13.15 5.10
N VAL A 65 9.38 -12.51 5.77
CA VAL A 65 9.26 -12.54 7.24
C VAL A 65 8.38 -13.68 7.73
N GLU A 66 7.99 -14.61 6.84
CA GLU A 66 7.15 -15.77 7.15
C GLU A 66 5.74 -15.38 7.63
N CYS A 67 5.19 -14.28 7.10
CA CYS A 67 3.81 -13.90 7.35
C CYS A 67 2.84 -14.96 6.81
N PRO A 68 1.88 -15.43 7.62
CA PRO A 68 0.78 -16.28 7.15
C PRO A 68 0.08 -15.67 5.93
N SER A 69 -0.25 -16.52 4.96
CA SER A 69 -0.77 -16.08 3.66
C SER A 69 -2.11 -15.36 3.77
N ASP A 70 -2.96 -15.78 4.68
CA ASP A 70 -4.26 -15.18 4.97
C ASP A 70 -4.14 -13.79 5.63
N ILE A 71 -3.15 -13.59 6.52
CA ILE A 71 -2.83 -12.27 7.06
C ILE A 71 -2.24 -11.37 5.96
N ALA A 72 -1.37 -11.90 5.11
CA ALA A 72 -0.82 -11.15 3.98
C ALA A 72 -1.93 -10.72 2.99
N ASP A 73 -2.90 -11.61 2.73
CA ASP A 73 -4.09 -11.31 1.94
C ASP A 73 -4.96 -10.24 2.62
N ALA A 74 -5.15 -10.32 3.94
CA ALA A 74 -5.89 -9.31 4.70
C ALA A 74 -5.20 -7.94 4.77
N ILE A 75 -3.86 -7.89 4.71
CA ILE A 75 -3.07 -6.65 4.63
C ILE A 75 -3.13 -6.08 3.21
N GLY A 76 -2.97 -6.92 2.19
CA GLY A 76 -2.97 -6.52 0.79
C GLY A 76 -4.37 -6.24 0.23
N GLY A 77 -5.43 -6.67 0.90
CA GLY A 77 -6.78 -6.72 0.34
C GLY A 77 -6.87 -7.68 -0.85
N TRP A 78 -6.16 -8.82 -0.79
CA TRP A 78 -6.30 -9.90 -1.77
C TRP A 78 -7.44 -10.82 -1.35
N ALA A 79 -8.09 -11.46 -2.34
CA ALA A 79 -9.02 -12.52 -2.05
C ALA A 79 -8.29 -13.71 -1.42
N THR A 80 -8.71 -14.11 -0.22
CA THR A 80 -8.16 -15.28 0.46
C THR A 80 -8.76 -16.55 -0.14
N ALA A 81 -7.90 -17.52 -0.47
CA ALA A 81 -8.36 -18.83 -0.90
C ALA A 81 -8.76 -19.67 0.32
N GLY A 82 -10.06 -19.91 0.52
CA GLY A 82 -10.55 -20.85 1.53
C GLY A 82 -11.89 -20.48 2.17
N VAL A 83 -12.75 -21.48 2.38
CA VAL A 83 -14.09 -21.32 2.99
C VAL A 83 -13.99 -21.13 4.52
N GLY A 84 -12.91 -21.60 5.15
CA GLY A 84 -12.74 -21.63 6.61
C GLY A 84 -12.51 -20.28 7.30
N GLN A 85 -12.24 -19.20 6.54
CA GLN A 85 -12.01 -17.85 7.07
C GLN A 85 -13.27 -16.97 7.07
N LYS A 86 -14.43 -17.52 6.65
CA LYS A 86 -15.74 -16.85 6.78
C LYS A 86 -16.26 -16.79 8.23
N TYR A 87 -15.64 -17.53 9.15
CA TYR A 87 -16.02 -17.53 10.56
C TYR A 87 -15.07 -16.64 11.37
N GLY A 88 -15.55 -15.45 11.76
CA GLY A 88 -14.83 -14.48 12.59
C GLY A 88 -14.84 -13.06 12.02
N SER A 89 -14.49 -12.07 12.84
CA SER A 89 -14.41 -10.64 12.46
C SER A 89 -13.18 -10.27 11.62
N GLY A 90 -12.49 -11.26 11.04
CA GLY A 90 -11.17 -11.10 10.41
C GLY A 90 -10.06 -10.76 11.41
N TYR A 91 -8.87 -10.46 10.87
CA TYR A 91 -7.71 -10.09 11.68
C TYR A 91 -7.81 -8.66 12.22
N GLY A 92 -7.61 -8.51 13.54
CA GLY A 92 -7.51 -7.21 14.22
C GLY A 92 -6.36 -6.34 13.68
N LEU A 93 -6.48 -5.03 13.89
CA LEU A 93 -5.47 -4.06 13.43
C LEU A 93 -4.10 -4.32 14.06
N GLU A 94 -4.07 -4.80 15.30
CA GLU A 94 -2.87 -5.10 16.06
C GLU A 94 -2.06 -6.23 15.41
N VAL A 95 -2.75 -7.26 14.89
CA VAL A 95 -2.11 -8.38 14.19
C VAL A 95 -1.52 -7.89 12.86
N LYS A 96 -2.28 -7.11 12.09
CA LYS A 96 -1.82 -6.54 10.82
C LYS A 96 -0.61 -5.61 11.04
N ALA A 97 -0.67 -4.76 12.06
CA ALA A 97 0.40 -3.83 12.43
C ALA A 97 1.70 -4.57 12.77
N ARG A 98 1.62 -5.63 13.60
CA ARG A 98 2.78 -6.45 13.97
C ARG A 98 3.54 -6.99 12.76
N TRP A 99 2.83 -7.47 11.73
CA TRP A 99 3.45 -7.97 10.50
C TRP A 99 4.00 -6.85 9.62
N MET A 100 3.27 -5.73 9.53
CA MET A 100 3.73 -4.53 8.82
C MET A 100 5.02 -3.96 9.42
N GLU A 101 5.18 -4.00 10.75
CA GLU A 101 6.40 -3.55 11.43
C GLU A 101 7.63 -4.39 11.07
N ARG A 102 7.45 -5.70 10.86
CA ARG A 102 8.54 -6.62 10.48
C ARG A 102 9.10 -6.37 9.08
N ILE A 103 8.32 -5.77 8.19
CA ILE A 103 8.73 -5.47 6.81
C ILE A 103 9.20 -4.03 6.61
N VAL A 104 9.25 -3.23 7.68
CA VAL A 104 9.76 -1.86 7.63
C VAL A 104 11.24 -1.90 7.25
N VAL A 105 11.55 -1.36 6.08
CA VAL A 105 12.95 -1.13 5.68
C VAL A 105 13.47 0.02 6.52
N ARG A 106 14.27 -0.28 7.54
CA ARG A 106 15.11 0.70 8.21
C ARG A 106 16.34 0.89 7.33
N ALA A 107 16.26 1.77 6.33
CA ALA A 107 17.47 2.17 5.63
C ALA A 107 18.36 2.98 6.60
N PRO A 108 19.70 2.83 6.57
CA PRO A 108 20.55 3.90 7.05
C PRO A 108 20.27 5.13 6.18
N TRP A 109 19.83 6.21 6.80
CA TRP A 109 19.76 7.51 6.16
C TRP A 109 21.20 7.93 5.81
N THR A 110 21.65 7.68 4.58
CA THR A 110 22.88 8.31 4.08
C THR A 110 22.50 9.72 3.66
N GLY A 111 22.66 10.66 4.58
CA GLY A 111 22.62 12.06 4.24
C GLY A 111 23.67 12.36 3.17
N ASN A 112 23.21 12.83 2.02
CA ASN A 112 23.97 13.76 1.20
C ASN A 112 22.96 14.69 0.52
N HIS A 113 22.64 15.77 1.23
CA HIS A 113 22.47 17.05 0.56
C HIS A 113 23.85 17.40 -0.02
N ASP A 114 23.89 17.77 -1.31
CA ASP A 114 24.86 18.67 -1.97
C ASP A 114 25.13 18.21 -3.41
N ALA A 115 24.31 18.72 -4.33
CA ALA A 115 24.63 19.29 -5.66
C ALA A 115 23.34 19.71 -6.36
#